data_AF-A0A9P0BH50-F1
#
_entry.id   AF-A0A9P0BH50-F1
#
_cell.length_a   1.000
_cell.length_b   1.000
_cell.length_c   1.000
_cell.angle_alpha   90.00
_cell.angle_beta   90.00
_cell.angle_gamma   90.00
#
_symmetry.space_group_name_H-M   'P 1'
#
loop_
_entity.id
_entity.type
_entity.pdbx_description
1 polymer ?
#
loop_
_entity_poly.entity_id
_entity_poly.type
_entity_poly.pdbx_seq_one_letter_code
_entity_poly.pdbx_strand_id
1 'polypeptide(L)'
;MGLTPASIRPRLNVEKCHNCWEPGHFANRCLGTDRSRCCLKYGKAGHSVGECTLCVQPHRAWSGKCGRMKAFLNSARRESIAEGSEMSTAAGMETC
;
A
#
# COMPACT_ATOMS: atom_id res chain seq x y z
N MET A 1 -29.05 -18.76 -15.60
CA MET A 1 -27.63 -18.81 -15.20
C MET A 1 -27.19 -17.40 -14.85
N GLY A 2 -27.12 -17.07 -13.55
CA GLY A 2 -26.78 -15.72 -13.09
C GLY A 2 -25.27 -15.54 -12.98
N LEU A 3 -24.73 -14.50 -13.59
CA LEU A 3 -23.34 -14.08 -13.38
C LEU A 3 -23.31 -13.30 -12.06
N THR A 4 -22.70 -13.87 -11.02
CA THR A 4 -22.39 -13.11 -9.81
C THR A 4 -21.41 -11.99 -10.18
N PRO A 5 -21.68 -10.73 -9.81
CA PRO A 5 -20.74 -9.66 -10.10
C PRO A 5 -19.45 -9.93 -9.32
N ALA A 6 -18.35 -10.13 -10.05
CA ALA A 6 -17.02 -10.15 -9.44
C ALA A 6 -16.76 -8.75 -8.85
N SER A 7 -16.51 -8.69 -7.54
CA SER A 7 -16.18 -7.43 -6.87
C SER A 7 -14.83 -6.92 -7.39
N ILE A 8 -14.86 -6.03 -8.37
CA ILE A 8 -13.66 -5.36 -8.88
C ILE A 8 -13.17 -4.42 -7.78
N ARG A 9 -12.06 -4.80 -7.17
CA ARG A 9 -11.42 -3.95 -6.16
C ARG A 9 -10.72 -2.78 -6.86
N PRO A 10 -10.99 -1.52 -6.47
CA PRO A 10 -10.28 -0.39 -7.04
C PRO A 10 -8.78 -0.52 -6.77
N ARG A 11 -7.99 -0.12 -7.78
CA ARG A 11 -6.54 -0.04 -7.68
C ARG A 11 -6.18 1.21 -6.89
N LEU A 12 -5.55 1.02 -5.74
CA LEU A 12 -5.02 2.14 -4.95
C LEU A 12 -3.60 2.44 -5.42
N ASN A 13 -3.38 3.63 -5.99
CA ASN A 13 -2.05 4.07 -6.39
C ASN A 13 -1.34 4.74 -5.22
N VAL A 14 -0.66 3.94 -4.40
CA VAL A 14 0.08 4.42 -3.23
C VAL A 14 1.51 4.76 -3.63
N GLU A 15 1.89 6.02 -3.44
CA GLU A 15 3.29 6.45 -3.56
C GLU A 15 4.14 5.81 -2.47
N LYS A 16 5.29 5.27 -2.88
CA LYS A 16 6.18 4.52 -1.99
C LYS A 16 7.56 5.17 -1.92
N CYS A 17 8.05 5.35 -0.71
CA CYS A 17 9.40 5.82 -0.51
C CYS A 17 10.41 4.67 -0.64
N HIS A 18 11.42 4.83 -1.49
CA HIS A 18 12.47 3.83 -1.67
C HIS A 18 13.56 3.87 -0.59
N ASN A 19 13.63 4.97 0.17
CA ASN A 19 14.59 5.15 1.26
C ASN A 19 14.05 4.58 2.57
N CYS A 20 12.94 5.09 3.10
CA CYS A 20 12.41 4.64 4.40
C CYS A 20 11.40 3.47 4.31
N TRP A 21 10.88 3.18 3.11
CA TRP A 21 9.85 2.17 2.81
C TRP A 21 8.46 2.47 3.38
N GLU A 22 8.19 3.75 3.63
CA GLU A 22 6.87 4.21 4.08
C GLU A 22 6.03 4.73 2.90
N PRO A 23 4.69 4.60 2.99
CA PRO A 23 3.78 5.16 2.00
C PRO A 23 3.64 6.67 2.10
N GLY A 24 3.05 7.25 1.06
CA GLY A 24 2.53 8.63 1.07
C GLY A 24 3.55 9.69 0.66
N HIS A 25 4.78 9.28 0.30
CA HIS A 25 5.79 10.20 -0.23
C HIS A 25 6.82 9.49 -1.11
N PHE A 26 7.54 10.28 -1.90
CA PHE A 26 8.72 9.85 -2.67
C PHE A 26 10.02 9.98 -1.88
N ALA A 27 11.06 9.26 -2.31
CA ALA A 27 12.39 9.32 -1.71
C ALA A 27 12.95 10.75 -1.62
N ASN A 28 12.66 11.61 -2.61
CA ASN A 28 13.12 13.00 -2.61
C ASN A 28 12.50 13.87 -1.50
N ARG A 29 11.38 13.45 -0.91
CA ARG A 29 10.70 14.13 0.21
C ARG A 29 10.77 13.31 1.50
N CYS A 30 11.67 12.33 1.56
CA CYS A 30 11.81 11.44 2.70
C CYS A 30 12.56 12.15 3.84
N LEU A 31 11.88 12.31 4.97
CA LEU A 31 12.48 12.78 6.23
C LEU A 31 12.86 11.63 7.17
N GLY A 32 12.51 10.39 6.81
CA GLY A 32 12.78 9.20 7.60
C GLY A 32 14.20 8.65 7.42
N THR A 33 14.53 7.64 8.22
CA THR A 33 15.82 6.94 8.13
C THR A 33 16.00 6.28 6.77
N ASP A 34 17.15 6.51 6.15
CA ASP A 34 17.51 5.83 4.91
C ASP A 34 17.79 4.34 5.15
N ARG A 35 16.96 3.51 4.53
CA ARG A 35 17.08 2.05 4.47
C ARG A 35 17.36 1.58 3.03
N SER A 36 17.77 2.48 2.14
CA SER A 36 18.10 2.14 0.75
C SER A 36 19.20 1.08 0.64
N ARG A 37 20.11 1.04 1.62
CA ARG A 37 21.19 0.05 1.75
C ARG A 37 20.81 -1.24 2.48
N CYS A 38 19.56 -1.34 2.93
CA CYS A 38 19.05 -2.56 3.54
C CYS A 38 18.53 -3.52 2.47
N CYS A 39 18.69 -4.82 2.70
CA CYS A 39 18.11 -5.84 1.84
C CYS A 39 16.59 -5.65 1.77
N LEU A 40 16.03 -5.37 0.59
CA LEU A 40 14.58 -5.23 0.46
C LEU A 40 13.83 -6.52 0.79
N LYS A 41 14.46 -7.70 0.85
CA LYS A 41 13.75 -8.93 1.23
C LYS A 41 13.72 -9.18 2.74
N TYR A 42 14.74 -8.73 3.47
CA TYR A 42 14.92 -9.05 4.89
C TYR A 42 14.95 -7.83 5.82
N GLY A 43 15.24 -6.64 5.30
CA GLY A 43 15.23 -5.39 6.07
C GLY A 43 16.51 -5.08 6.84
N LYS A 44 17.56 -5.91 6.75
CA LYS A 44 18.85 -5.64 7.37
C LYS A 44 19.87 -5.09 6.37
N ALA A 45 20.74 -4.21 6.86
CA ALA A 45 21.93 -3.78 6.14
C ALA A 45 22.97 -4.91 6.07
N GLY A 46 23.82 -4.88 5.04
CA GLY A 46 24.95 -5.81 4.90
C GLY A 46 24.89 -6.70 3.65
N HIS A 47 23.77 -6.76 2.93
CA HIS A 47 23.69 -7.43 1.63
C HIS A 47 22.55 -6.85 0.77
N SER A 48 22.72 -6.95 -0.55
CA SER A 48 21.71 -6.56 -1.52
C SER A 48 20.66 -7.66 -1.72
N VAL A 49 19.58 -7.36 -2.46
CA VAL A 49 18.51 -8.34 -2.79
C VAL A 49 19.05 -9.55 -3.55
N GLY A 50 20.09 -9.36 -4.36
CA GLY A 50 20.73 -10.43 -5.15
C GLY A 50 21.58 -11.37 -4.29
N GLU A 51 22.10 -10.86 -3.17
CA GLU A 51 23.04 -11.57 -2.29
C GLU A 51 22.37 -12.03 -0.98
N CYS A 52 21.04 -11.97 -0.88
CA CYS A 52 20.33 -12.44 0.31
C CYS A 52 20.32 -13.98 0.38
N THR A 53 21.15 -14.54 1.26
CA THR A 53 21.15 -15.97 1.61
C THR A 53 20.20 -16.30 2.78
N LEU A 54 19.77 -15.29 3.54
CA LEU A 54 18.97 -15.46 4.76
C LEU A 54 17.44 -15.49 4.54
N CYS A 55 16.99 -15.43 3.28
CA CYS A 55 15.61 -15.18 2.93
C CYS A 55 14.76 -16.47 2.84
N VAL A 56 14.20 -16.96 3.96
CA VAL A 56 13.32 -18.16 4.01
C VAL A 56 11.91 -17.89 3.43
N GLN A 57 11.39 -16.67 3.58
CA GLN A 57 10.14 -16.21 2.97
C GLN A 57 10.41 -14.95 2.13
N PRO A 58 10.96 -15.11 0.90
CA PRO A 58 11.43 -14.00 0.09
C PRO A 58 10.26 -13.19 -0.48
N HIS A 59 9.76 -12.21 0.26
CA HIS A 59 8.90 -11.18 -0.30
C HIS A 59 9.61 -9.84 -0.26
N ARG A 60 9.45 -9.04 -1.31
CA ARG A 60 10.03 -7.69 -1.37
C ARG A 60 9.29 -6.80 -0.37
N ALA A 61 10.03 -6.09 0.46
CA ALA A 61 9.52 -5.06 1.36
C ALA A 61 8.65 -4.10 0.54
N TRP A 62 7.50 -3.78 1.10
CA TRP A 62 6.52 -2.91 0.47
C TRP A 62 5.95 -3.42 -0.88
N SER A 63 6.04 -4.73 -1.15
CA SER A 63 5.24 -5.37 -2.21
C SER A 63 3.85 -5.76 -1.68
N GLY A 64 2.88 -6.01 -2.57
CA GLY A 64 1.56 -6.51 -2.17
C GLY A 64 1.59 -7.87 -1.44
N LYS A 65 2.72 -8.59 -1.50
CA LYS A 65 2.97 -9.84 -0.76
C LYS A 65 3.53 -9.59 0.65
N CYS A 66 3.98 -8.37 0.96
CA CYS A 66 4.46 -8.00 2.29
C CYS A 66 3.28 -7.82 3.25
N GLY A 67 3.31 -8.49 4.40
CA GLY A 67 2.24 -8.41 5.40
C GLY A 67 1.96 -6.98 5.86
N ARG A 68 3.01 -6.19 6.13
CA ARG A 68 2.90 -4.78 6.52
C ARG A 68 2.22 -3.92 5.44
N MET A 69 2.62 -4.10 4.18
CA MET A 69 2.04 -3.39 3.05
C MET A 69 0.60 -3.84 2.78
N LYS A 70 0.33 -5.14 2.86
CA LYS A 70 -1.01 -5.69 2.68
C LYS A 70 -1.98 -5.16 3.74
N ALA A 71 -1.52 -5.03 4.98
CA ALA A 71 -2.29 -4.40 6.05
C ALA A 71 -2.59 -2.93 5.74
N PHE A 72 -1.58 -2.15 5.34
CA PHE A 72 -1.75 -0.76 4.91
C PHE A 72 -2.70 -0.59 3.73
N LEU A 73 -2.56 -1.38 2.66
CA LEU A 73 -3.45 -1.32 1.50
C LEU A 73 -4.88 -1.70 1.86
N ASN A 74 -5.07 -2.61 2.81
CA ASN A 74 -6.40 -2.97 3.30
C ASN A 74 -6.99 -1.85 4.16
N SER A 75 -6.23 -1.17 5.02
CA SER A 75 -6.72 -0.02 5.78
C SER A 75 -7.06 1.15 4.85
N ALA A 76 -6.14 1.53 3.98
CA ALA A 76 -6.34 2.62 3.01
C ALA A 76 -7.54 2.36 2.09
N ARG A 77 -7.76 1.10 1.69
CA ARG A 77 -8.97 0.73 0.94
C ARG A 77 -10.26 0.92 1.75
N ARG A 78 -10.26 0.59 3.05
CA ARG A 78 -11.44 0.79 3.91
C ARG A 78 -11.76 2.27 4.06
N GLU A 79 -10.73 3.11 4.17
CA GLU A 79 -10.86 4.57 4.21
C GLU A 79 -11.49 5.09 2.91
N SER A 80 -10.98 4.69 1.74
CA SER A 80 -11.57 5.11 0.45
C SER A 80 -13.02 4.65 0.22
N ILE A 81 -13.45 3.54 0.84
CA ILE A 81 -14.85 3.09 0.78
C ILE A 81 -15.73 3.94 1.70
N ALA A 82 -15.21 4.36 2.86
CA ALA A 82 -15.94 5.23 3.79
C ALA A 82 -16.20 6.62 3.17
N GLU A 83 -15.20 7.25 2.56
CA GLU A 83 -15.36 8.56 1.89
C GLU A 83 -16.29 8.47 0.66
N GLY A 84 -16.34 7.31 0.00
CA GLY A 84 -17.29 7.05 -1.09
C GLY A 84 -18.75 6.88 -0.64
N SER A 85 -19.01 6.69 0.66
CA SER A 85 -20.37 6.60 1.22
C SER A 85 -20.93 7.96 1.66
N GLU A 86 -20.08 8.98 1.80
CA GLU A 86 -20.49 10.35 2.17
C GLU A 86 -20.89 11.19 0.95
N MET A 87 -20.81 10.65 -0.26
CA MET A 87 -21.27 11.29 -1.49
C MET A 87 -22.58 10.69 -2.00
N SER A 88 -23.51 10.39 -1.08
CA SER A 88 -24.89 9.98 -1.41
C SER A 88 -25.91 10.57 -0.42
N THR A 89 -25.71 11.81 0.01
CA THR A 89 -26.74 12.61 0.70
C THR A 89 -26.72 14.06 0.18
N ALA A 90 -26.78 14.24 -1.13
CA ALA A 90 -27.10 15.52 -1.76
C ALA A 90 -28.11 15.33 -2.90
N ALA A 91 -29.28 14.80 -2.54
CA ALA A 91 -30.51 14.90 -3.34
C ALA A 91 -31.71 14.84 -2.39
N GLY A 92 -31.71 15.72 -1.40
CA GLY A 92 -32.87 16.00 -0.56
C GLY A 92 -33.60 17.21 -1.11
N MET A 93 -34.68 16.94 -1.85
CA MET A 93 -35.94 17.68 -1.94
C MET A 93 -35.93 19.22 -2.06
N GLU A 94 -36.47 19.66 -3.20
CA GLU A 94 -37.42 20.78 -3.29
C GLU A 94 -38.21 21.05 -1.99
N THR A 95 -38.29 22.31 -1.58
CA THR A 95 -39.53 22.91 -1.08
C THR A 95 -39.45 24.44 -1.10
N CYS A 96 -40.48 25.02 -1.71
CA CYS A 96 -40.90 26.42 -1.83
C CYS A 96 -40.14 27.33 -2.81
#